data_AF-M0FKM4-F1
#
_entry.id   AF-M0FKM4-F1
#
_cell.length_a   1.000
_cell.length_b   1.000
_cell.length_c   1.000
_cell.angle_alpha   90.00
_cell.angle_beta   90.00
_cell.angle_gamma   90.00
#
_symmetry.space_group_name_H-M   'P 1'
#
loop_
_entity.id
_entity.type
_entity.pdbx_description
1 polymer ?
#
loop_
_entity_poly.entity_id
_entity_poly.type
_entity_poly.pdbx_seq_one_letter_code
_entity_poly.pdbx_strand_id
1 'polypeptide(L)'
;MPEALLDRISEFAEEHEYSGRSEVVREGARMLLEEFDGGARDGGPYVGTVIVVFECRHSTVQQHLAEIRHDNGSAVTATTHTHLGNRYCMELFVLEGSPEALAEFVNSVRVVSDVRAVDYSLTSLGEEHHNHPPRS
;
A
#
# COMPACT_ATOMS: atom_id res chain seq x y z
N MET A 1 -12.14 -12.11 16.23
CA MET A 1 -11.87 -12.57 14.85
C MET A 1 -12.94 -13.57 14.45
N PRO A 2 -13.40 -13.56 13.19
CA PRO A 2 -14.27 -14.62 12.65
C PRO A 2 -13.59 -16.00 12.75
N GLU A 3 -14.36 -17.07 12.97
CA GLU A 3 -13.83 -18.44 13.09
C GLU A 3 -13.03 -18.87 11.84
N ALA A 4 -13.55 -18.60 10.65
CA ALA A 4 -12.86 -18.94 9.39
C ALA A 4 -11.46 -18.31 9.26
N LEU A 5 -11.23 -17.14 9.87
CA LEU A 5 -9.91 -16.51 9.89
C LEU A 5 -8.99 -17.17 10.93
N LEU A 6 -9.52 -17.57 12.08
CA LEU A 6 -8.77 -18.30 13.10
C LEU A 6 -8.29 -19.66 12.59
N ASP A 7 -9.12 -20.36 11.82
CA ASP A 7 -8.79 -21.66 11.24
C ASP A 7 -7.66 -21.52 10.22
N ARG A 8 -7.75 -20.51 9.35
CA ARG A 8 -6.72 -20.22 8.35
C ARG A 8 -5.39 -19.79 8.98
N ILE A 9 -5.41 -19.08 10.10
CA ILE A 9 -4.19 -18.75 10.87
C ILE A 9 -3.60 -20.01 11.53
N SER A 10 -4.43 -20.95 12.01
CA SER A 10 -3.94 -22.23 12.55
C SER A 10 -3.23 -23.04 11.47
N GLU A 11 -3.85 -23.19 10.31
CA GLU A 11 -3.30 -23.95 9.18
C GLU A 11 -1.95 -23.36 8.74
N PHE A 12 -1.88 -22.03 8.61
CA PHE A 12 -0.63 -21.33 8.32
C PHE A 12 0.45 -21.55 9.40
N ALA A 13 0.07 -21.54 10.69
CA ALA A 13 1.01 -21.78 11.77
C ALA A 13 1.62 -23.19 11.69
N GLU A 14 0.82 -24.20 11.37
CA GLU A 14 1.26 -25.60 11.23
C GLU A 14 2.15 -25.80 10.01
N GLU A 15 1.80 -25.20 8.86
CA GLU A 15 2.58 -25.31 7.62
C GLU A 15 3.96 -24.65 7.70
N HIS A 16 4.06 -23.57 8.48
CA HIS A 16 5.26 -22.74 8.57
C HIS A 16 6.01 -22.87 9.91
N GLU A 17 5.77 -23.96 10.65
CA GLU A 17 6.50 -24.34 11.87
C GLU A 17 6.45 -23.30 13.01
N TYR A 18 5.37 -22.51 13.07
CA TYR A 18 5.13 -21.64 14.22
C TYR A 18 4.64 -22.44 15.43
N SER A 19 4.96 -21.98 16.63
CA SER A 19 4.50 -22.56 17.90
C SER A 19 2.99 -22.46 18.11
N GLY A 20 2.31 -21.64 17.29
CA GLY A 20 0.86 -21.60 17.18
C GLY A 20 0.34 -20.25 16.73
N ARG A 21 -1.00 -20.11 16.70
CA ARG A 21 -1.69 -18.90 16.22
C ARG A 21 -1.22 -17.60 16.88
N SER A 22 -0.94 -17.63 18.19
CA SER A 22 -0.54 -16.43 18.93
C SER A 22 0.82 -15.89 18.49
N GLU A 23 1.70 -16.75 17.97
CA GLU A 23 2.98 -16.32 17.40
C GLU A 23 2.76 -15.65 16.05
N VAL A 24 1.98 -16.27 15.15
CA VAL A 24 1.62 -15.68 13.84
C VAL A 24 0.95 -14.32 14.01
N VAL A 25 0.02 -14.18 14.95
CA VAL A 25 -0.67 -12.91 15.21
C VAL A 25 0.29 -11.86 15.78
N ARG A 26 1.20 -12.25 16.68
CA ARG A 26 2.16 -11.31 17.28
C ARG A 26 3.19 -10.84 16.26
N GLU A 27 3.74 -11.74 15.46
CA GLU A 27 4.69 -11.38 14.40
C GLU A 27 4.01 -10.55 13.31
N GLY A 28 2.80 -10.92 12.89
CA GLY A 28 2.01 -10.13 11.95
C GLY A 28 1.67 -8.73 12.47
N ALA A 29 1.29 -8.62 13.75
CA ALA A 29 1.07 -7.31 14.38
C ALA A 29 2.37 -6.51 14.51
N ARG A 30 3.48 -7.16 14.85
CA ARG A 30 4.80 -6.53 14.94
C ARG A 30 5.24 -5.97 13.59
N MET A 31 5.17 -6.76 12.52
CA MET A 31 5.46 -6.32 11.17
C MET A 31 4.57 -5.15 10.75
N LEU A 32 3.26 -5.24 11.02
CA LEU A 32 2.32 -4.18 10.69
C LEU A 32 2.62 -2.91 11.47
N LEU A 33 2.98 -2.99 12.76
CA LEU A 33 3.37 -1.82 13.55
C LEU A 33 4.73 -1.27 13.12
N GLU A 34 5.72 -2.12 12.80
CA GLU A 34 7.04 -1.72 12.29
C GLU A 34 6.95 -1.06 10.91
N GLU A 35 5.99 -1.44 10.06
CA GLU A 35 5.68 -0.76 8.80
C GLU A 35 5.29 0.72 9.02
N PHE A 36 4.64 1.04 10.15
CA PHE A 36 4.25 2.41 10.50
C PHE A 36 5.26 3.13 11.42
N ASP A 37 5.91 2.43 12.34
CA ASP A 37 6.85 3.01 13.33
C ASP A 37 8.30 3.05 12.85
N GLY A 38 8.71 2.11 12.00
CA GLY A 38 10.06 2.05 11.42
C GLY A 38 10.36 3.27 10.55
N GLY A 39 9.31 4.00 10.16
CA GLY A 39 9.44 5.14 9.29
C GLY A 39 9.79 6.48 9.96
N ALA A 40 9.60 6.58 11.26
CA ALA A 40 9.78 7.85 11.98
C ALA A 40 11.23 8.15 12.37
N ARG A 41 12.18 7.24 12.10
CA ARG A 41 13.53 7.29 12.72
C ARG A 41 14.65 7.74 11.78
N ASP A 42 14.50 7.54 10.48
CA ASP A 42 15.45 8.02 9.48
C ASP A 42 14.73 9.10 8.67
N GLY A 43 15.14 10.36 8.82
CA GLY A 43 14.49 11.54 8.24
C GLY A 43 14.54 11.66 6.72
N GLY A 44 14.65 10.54 6.01
CA GLY A 44 14.66 10.44 4.55
C GLY A 44 13.26 10.23 3.94
N PRO A 45 13.14 10.37 2.61
CA PRO A 45 11.89 10.20 1.90
C PRO A 45 11.40 8.74 1.92
N TYR A 46 10.08 8.58 1.90
CA TYR A 46 9.41 7.30 1.70
C TYR A 46 9.06 7.15 0.24
N VAL A 47 9.13 5.92 -0.23
CA VAL A 47 8.51 5.50 -1.48
C VAL A 47 7.36 4.56 -1.18
N GLY A 48 6.34 4.58 -2.02
CA GLY A 48 5.20 3.71 -1.87
C GLY A 48 4.60 3.29 -3.19
N THR A 49 3.88 2.18 -3.16
CA THR A 49 2.98 1.80 -4.26
C THR A 49 1.57 1.65 -3.72
N VAL A 50 0.56 2.11 -4.47
CA VAL A 50 -0.86 1.89 -4.17
C VAL A 50 -1.50 1.31 -5.41
N ILE A 51 -2.11 0.13 -5.27
CA ILE A 51 -2.80 -0.59 -6.33
C ILE A 51 -4.29 -0.57 -6.01
N VAL A 52 -5.09 -0.05 -6.93
CA VAL A 52 -6.54 0.00 -6.84
C VAL A 52 -7.14 -0.84 -7.95
N VAL A 53 -8.01 -1.79 -7.61
CA VAL A 53 -8.77 -2.57 -8.58
C VAL A 53 -10.24 -2.21 -8.46
N PHE A 54 -10.90 -1.90 -9.58
CA PHE A 54 -12.30 -1.47 -9.61
C PHE A 54 -13.01 -1.88 -10.90
N GLU A 55 -14.34 -1.84 -10.94
CA GLU A 55 -15.11 -2.18 -12.14
C GLU A 55 -15.14 -1.03 -13.15
N CYS A 56 -14.69 -1.27 -14.39
CA CYS A 56 -14.58 -0.22 -15.43
C CYS A 56 -15.91 0.40 -15.84
N ARG A 57 -17.05 -0.20 -15.46
CA ARG A 57 -18.39 0.35 -15.74
C ARG A 57 -18.78 1.50 -14.80
N HIS A 58 -18.05 1.68 -13.71
CA HIS A 58 -18.30 2.74 -12.73
C HIS A 58 -17.40 3.94 -13.03
N SER A 59 -17.94 4.94 -13.76
CA SER A 59 -17.23 6.17 -14.07
C SER A 59 -16.87 7.00 -12.84
N THR A 60 -17.66 6.87 -11.76
CA THR A 60 -17.46 7.62 -10.50
C THR A 60 -16.14 7.27 -9.82
N VAL A 61 -15.72 6.00 -9.84
CA VAL A 61 -14.45 5.57 -9.23
C VAL A 61 -13.26 6.19 -9.98
N GLN A 62 -13.29 6.17 -11.30
CA GLN A 62 -12.26 6.78 -12.13
C GLN A 62 -12.14 8.28 -11.88
N GLN A 63 -13.28 8.97 -11.72
CA GLN A 63 -13.30 10.39 -11.44
C GLN A 63 -12.71 10.69 -10.05
N HIS A 64 -13.13 9.98 -9.00
CA HIS A 64 -12.58 10.17 -7.66
C HIS A 64 -11.08 9.87 -7.60
N LEU A 65 -10.60 8.81 -8.26
CA LEU A 65 -9.17 8.50 -8.30
C LEU A 65 -8.37 9.58 -9.05
N ALA A 66 -8.96 10.18 -10.09
CA ALA A 66 -8.34 11.31 -10.79
C ALA A 66 -8.28 12.58 -9.94
N GLU A 67 -9.33 12.86 -9.14
CA GLU A 67 -9.37 13.97 -8.18
C GLU A 67 -8.33 13.77 -7.07
N ILE A 68 -8.29 12.59 -6.47
CA ILE A 68 -7.27 12.23 -5.46
C ILE A 68 -5.86 12.42 -6.00
N ARG A 69 -5.59 11.98 -7.23
CA ARG A 69 -4.28 12.19 -7.88
C ARG A 69 -3.97 13.67 -8.05
N HIS A 70 -4.94 14.48 -8.46
CA HIS A 70 -4.74 15.91 -8.66
C HIS A 70 -4.44 16.62 -7.34
N ASP A 71 -5.19 16.30 -6.28
CA ASP A 71 -5.07 16.93 -4.96
C ASP A 71 -3.78 16.52 -4.24
N ASN A 72 -3.19 15.38 -4.61
CA ASN A 72 -1.95 14.85 -4.03
C ASN A 72 -0.78 14.84 -5.02
N GLY A 73 -0.81 15.69 -6.05
CA GLY A 73 0.16 15.67 -7.15
C GLY A 73 1.63 15.81 -6.74
N SER A 74 1.93 16.32 -5.54
CA SER A 74 3.30 16.40 -5.01
C SER A 74 3.85 15.06 -4.50
N ALA A 75 2.98 14.14 -4.10
CA ALA A 75 3.37 12.82 -3.60
C ALA A 75 3.34 11.74 -4.69
N VAL A 76 2.56 11.91 -5.76
CA VAL A 76 2.43 10.92 -6.85
C VAL A 76 3.49 11.15 -7.92
N THR A 77 4.48 10.26 -8.01
CA THR A 77 5.56 10.36 -9.01
C THR A 77 5.20 9.68 -10.34
N ALA A 78 4.37 8.64 -10.31
CA ALA A 78 3.87 7.99 -11.50
C ALA A 78 2.49 7.36 -11.29
N THR A 79 1.75 7.19 -12.38
CA THR A 79 0.50 6.45 -12.39
C THR A 79 0.41 5.57 -13.62
N THR A 80 -0.01 4.32 -13.45
CA THR A 80 -0.29 3.40 -14.56
C THR A 80 -1.71 2.86 -14.42
N HIS A 81 -2.49 2.96 -15.50
CA HIS A 81 -3.83 2.39 -15.59
C HIS A 81 -3.85 1.27 -16.62
N THR A 82 -4.39 0.11 -16.24
CA THR A 82 -4.46 -1.08 -17.10
C THR A 82 -5.86 -1.71 -17.03
N HIS A 83 -6.42 -2.04 -18.19
CA HIS A 83 -7.64 -2.84 -18.28
C HIS A 83 -7.33 -4.33 -18.02
N LEU A 84 -7.98 -4.90 -17.01
CA LEU A 84 -7.91 -6.32 -16.65
C LEU A 84 -9.13 -7.05 -17.20
N GLY A 85 -8.97 -7.64 -18.39
CA GLY A 85 -10.07 -8.27 -19.13
C GLY A 85 -11.16 -7.25 -19.52
N ASN A 86 -12.43 -7.64 -19.42
CA ASN A 86 -13.56 -6.83 -19.91
C ASN A 86 -14.36 -6.13 -18.81
N ARG A 87 -13.98 -6.29 -17.54
CA ARG A 87 -14.78 -5.83 -16.40
C ARG A 87 -14.01 -5.00 -15.39
N TYR A 88 -12.72 -5.24 -15.23
CA TYR A 88 -11.93 -4.60 -14.18
C TYR A 88 -10.85 -3.71 -14.76
N CYS A 89 -10.55 -2.67 -14.01
CA CYS A 89 -9.49 -1.72 -14.25
C CYS A 89 -8.57 -1.78 -13.02
N MET A 90 -7.27 -1.68 -13.25
CA MET A 90 -6.27 -1.56 -12.20
C MET A 90 -5.52 -0.25 -12.38
N GLU A 91 -5.40 0.51 -11.30
CA GLU A 91 -4.60 1.73 -11.26
C GLU A 91 -3.50 1.57 -10.21
N LEU A 92 -2.26 1.73 -10.64
CA LEU A 92 -1.07 1.75 -9.80
C LEU A 92 -0.61 3.18 -9.66
N PHE A 93 -0.45 3.64 -8.43
CA PHE A 93 0.21 4.89 -8.07
C PHE A 93 1.58 4.57 -7.48
N VAL A 94 2.61 5.25 -7.97
CA VAL A 94 3.93 5.29 -7.34
C VAL A 94 4.02 6.59 -6.57
N LEU A 95 4.37 6.49 -5.30
CA LEU A 95 4.43 7.61 -4.37
C LEU A 95 5.86 7.86 -3.91
N GLU A 96 6.19 9.13 -3.68
CA GLU A 96 7.43 9.56 -3.03
C GLU A 96 7.15 10.79 -2.17
N GLY A 97 7.61 10.81 -0.93
CA GLY A 97 7.35 11.94 -0.04
C GLY A 97 7.53 11.61 1.44
N SER A 98 6.97 12.45 2.31
CA SER A 98 6.99 12.19 3.75
C SER A 98 6.03 11.04 4.12
N PRO A 99 6.26 10.34 5.24
CA PRO A 99 5.33 9.30 5.70
C PRO A 99 3.89 9.82 5.83
N GLU A 100 3.72 11.05 6.29
CA GLU A 100 2.41 11.68 6.47
C GLU A 100 1.70 11.90 5.13
N ALA A 101 2.42 12.40 4.13
CA ALA A 101 1.87 12.62 2.79
C ALA A 101 1.43 11.30 2.12
N LEU A 102 2.24 10.24 2.27
CA LEU A 102 1.91 8.92 1.74
C LEU A 102 0.71 8.30 2.48
N ALA A 103 0.66 8.44 3.81
CA ALA A 103 -0.47 7.98 4.61
C ALA A 103 -1.78 8.71 4.26
N GLU A 104 -1.71 10.02 4.05
CA GLU A 104 -2.85 10.83 3.60
C GLU A 104 -3.37 10.35 2.24
N PHE A 105 -2.47 10.11 1.29
CA PHE A 105 -2.83 9.55 -0.02
C PHE A 105 -3.52 8.18 0.13
N VAL A 106 -2.91 7.24 0.85
CA VAL A 106 -3.49 5.90 1.08
C VAL A 106 -4.88 5.99 1.72
N ASN A 107 -5.07 6.88 2.70
CA ASN A 107 -6.36 7.09 3.35
C ASN A 107 -7.41 7.65 2.38
N SER A 108 -7.05 8.60 1.53
CA SER A 108 -7.95 9.17 0.52
C SER A 108 -8.43 8.11 -0.48
N VAL A 109 -7.55 7.20 -0.89
CA VAL A 109 -7.89 6.10 -1.81
C VAL A 109 -8.79 5.06 -1.13
N ARG A 110 -8.54 4.74 0.14
CA ARG A 110 -9.31 3.74 0.90
C ARG A 110 -10.79 4.10 1.10
N VAL A 111 -11.13 5.38 1.10
CA VAL A 111 -12.52 5.84 1.30
C VAL A 111 -13.31 5.91 -0.01
N VAL A 112 -12.69 5.65 -1.16
CA VAL A 112 -13.38 5.59 -2.45
C VAL A 112 -14.33 4.40 -2.45
N SER A 113 -15.62 4.68 -2.67
CA SER A 113 -16.65 3.63 -2.79
C SER A 113 -16.49 2.86 -4.10
N ASP A 114 -17.04 1.64 -4.17
CA ASP A 114 -17.05 0.78 -5.37
C ASP A 114 -15.66 0.31 -5.86
N VAL A 115 -14.63 0.37 -5.01
CA VAL A 115 -13.35 -0.31 -5.23
C VAL A 115 -13.44 -1.78 -4.79
N ARG A 116 -12.84 -2.67 -5.57
CA ARG A 116 -12.80 -4.11 -5.30
C ARG A 116 -11.66 -4.49 -4.36
N ALA A 117 -10.52 -3.83 -4.49
CA ALA A 117 -9.32 -4.01 -3.69
C ALA A 117 -8.47 -2.74 -3.69
N VAL A 118 -7.82 -2.48 -2.56
CA VAL A 118 -6.79 -1.46 -2.38
C VAL A 118 -5.64 -2.12 -1.64
N ASP A 119 -4.52 -2.29 -2.32
CA ASP A 119 -3.27 -2.79 -1.73
C ASP A 119 -2.23 -1.67 -1.77
N TYR A 120 -1.37 -1.60 -0.78
CA TYR A 120 -0.24 -0.68 -0.80
C TYR A 120 0.97 -1.28 -0.09
N SER A 121 2.13 -0.72 -0.39
CA SER A 121 3.38 -0.99 0.31
C SER A 121 4.14 0.31 0.45
N LEU A 122 4.67 0.59 1.64
CA LEU A 122 5.50 1.75 1.95
C LEU A 122 6.91 1.28 2.32
N THR A 123 7.92 2.05 1.94
CA THR A 123 9.32 1.72 2.22
C THR A 123 10.11 3.00 2.46
N SER A 124 10.84 3.04 3.57
CA SER A 124 11.81 4.10 3.85
C SER A 124 13.01 3.97 2.91
N LEU A 125 13.45 5.06 2.30
CA LEU A 125 14.74 5.08 1.61
C LEU A 125 15.92 5.34 2.56
N GLY A 126 15.67 5.65 3.84
CA GLY A 126 16.70 6.07 4.79
C GLY A 126 17.35 7.40 4.40
N GLU A 127 18.38 7.83 5.14
CA GLU A 127 19.20 8.97 4.73
C GLU A 127 20.07 8.61 3.51
N GLU A 128 20.05 9.44 2.47
CA GLU A 128 20.90 9.27 1.29
C GLU A 128 22.39 9.36 1.67
N HIS A 129 23.06 8.22 1.89
CA HIS A 129 24.51 8.15 1.77
C HIS A 129 24.87 8.19 0.28
N HIS A 130 24.94 9.39 -0.29
CA HIS A 130 25.37 9.61 -1.67
C HIS A 130 26.68 8.88 -1.98
N ASN A 131 26.59 7.79 -2.72
CA ASN A 131 27.73 7.23 -3.45
C ASN A 131 27.30 6.74 -4.84
N HIS A 132 26.56 7.60 -5.56
CA HIS A 132 26.32 7.39 -6.99
C HIS A 132 27.01 8.50 -7.80
N PRO A 133 27.90 8.16 -8.74
CA PRO A 133 28.46 9.16 -9.64
C PRO A 133 27.35 9.71 -10.56
N PRO A 134 27.48 10.97 -11.02
CA PRO A 134 26.46 11.60 -11.87
C PRO A 134 26.28 10.79 -13.16
N ARG A 135 25.01 10.66 -13.60
CA ARG A 135 24.70 10.09 -14.91
C ARG A 135 25.19 11.04 -16.01
N SER A 136 26.03 10.51 -16.88
CA SER A 136 26.61 11.14 -18.07
C SER A 136 25.54 11.55 -19.10
#